data_AF-A0AA97HEB1-F1
#
_entry.id   AF-A0AA97HEB1-F1
#
_cell.length_a   1.000
_cell.length_b   1.000
_cell.length_c   1.000
_cell.angle_alpha   90.00
_cell.angle_beta   90.00
_cell.angle_gamma   90.00
#
_symmetry.space_group_name_H-M   'P 1'
#
loop_
_entity.id
_entity.type
_entity.pdbx_description
1 polymer ?
#
loop_
_entity_poly.entity_id
_entity_poly.type
_entity_poly.pdbx_seq_one_letter_code
_entity_poly.pdbx_strand_id
1 'polypeptide(L)'
;MYMRLKSYLTQDIGKVFAKQEQNLKWFALVLGVMSTIATVQDWYPYTMFISLPFCLIWVYCAWLHTERQLKYINIIFSVLYIYGIIRYFLIE
;
A
#
# COMPACT_ATOMS: atom_id res chain seq x y z
N MET A 1 1.16 14.90 -39.77
CA MET A 1 2.17 15.29 -38.75
C MET A 1 1.56 15.35 -37.34
N TYR A 2 0.42 16.03 -37.14
CA TYR A 2 -0.25 16.18 -35.83
C TYR A 2 -0.62 14.86 -35.12
N MET A 3 -1.12 13.85 -35.85
CA MET A 3 -1.45 12.53 -35.28
C MET A 3 -0.24 11.79 -34.67
N ARG A 4 0.96 11.99 -35.22
CA ARG A 4 2.18 11.31 -34.76
C ARG A 4 2.71 11.96 -33.47
N LEU A 5 2.56 13.28 -33.31
CA LEU A 5 2.95 13.98 -32.08
C LEU A 5 2.04 13.60 -30.89
N LYS A 6 0.73 13.45 -31.14
CA LYS A 6 -0.23 13.00 -30.12
C LYS A 6 0.10 11.61 -29.61
N SER A 7 0.48 10.66 -30.48
CA SER A 7 0.85 9.30 -30.05
C SER A 7 2.12 9.25 -29.21
N TYR A 8 3.14 10.07 -29.53
CA TYR A 8 4.35 10.17 -28.69
C TYR A 8 4.01 10.74 -27.31
N LEU A 9 3.18 11.78 -27.25
CA LEU A 9 2.75 12.37 -25.98
C LEU A 9 1.99 11.36 -25.11
N THR A 10 1.04 10.60 -25.69
CA THR A 10 0.29 9.58 -24.94
C THR A 10 1.19 8.43 -24.46
N GLN A 11 2.20 8.06 -25.24
CA GLN A 11 3.13 6.98 -24.90
C GLN A 11 4.11 7.40 -23.80
N ASP A 12 4.57 8.65 -23.79
CA ASP A 12 5.41 9.21 -22.73
C ASP A 12 4.65 9.32 -21.41
N ILE A 13 3.42 9.85 -21.47
CA ILE A 13 2.51 9.94 -20.33
C ILE A 13 2.24 8.54 -19.74
N GLY A 14 1.96 7.53 -20.59
CA GLY A 14 1.74 6.16 -20.15
C GLY A 14 2.95 5.54 -19.44
N LYS A 15 4.18 5.84 -19.89
CA LYS A 15 5.41 5.35 -19.25
C LYS A 15 5.64 6.00 -17.88
N VAL A 16 5.31 7.28 -17.71
CA VAL A 16 5.42 7.98 -16.41
C VAL A 16 4.49 7.34 -15.38
N PHE A 17 3.24 7.06 -15.75
CA PHE A 17 2.27 6.39 -14.87
C PHE A 17 2.75 4.98 -14.48
N ALA A 18 3.16 4.16 -15.46
CA ALA A 18 3.65 2.81 -15.19
C ALA A 18 4.86 2.79 -14.23
N LYS A 19 5.76 3.78 -14.33
CA LYS A 19 6.92 3.89 -13.44
C LYS A 19 6.54 4.33 -12.03
N GLN A 20 5.56 5.23 -11.90
CA GLN A 20 5.03 5.63 -10.58
C GLN A 20 4.33 4.45 -9.88
N GLU A 21 3.51 3.68 -10.60
CA GLU A 21 2.87 2.48 -10.06
C GLU A 21 3.88 1.46 -9.54
N GLN A 22 4.96 1.24 -10.29
CA GLN A 22 6.02 0.30 -9.90
C GLN A 22 6.76 0.77 -8.64
N ASN A 23 7.05 2.08 -8.53
CA ASN A 23 7.68 2.65 -7.35
C ASN A 23 6.77 2.54 -6.12
N LEU A 24 5.46 2.73 -6.29
CA LEU A 24 4.47 2.58 -5.22
C LEU A 24 4.43 1.14 -4.69
N LYS A 25 4.48 0.15 -5.60
CA LYS A 25 4.57 -1.28 -5.24
C LYS A 25 5.84 -1.60 -4.45
N TRP A 26 6.99 -1.05 -4.86
CA TRP A 26 8.25 -1.21 -4.13
C TRP A 26 8.21 -0.58 -2.74
N PHE A 27 7.64 0.61 -2.61
CA PHE A 27 7.41 1.25 -1.31
C PHE A 27 6.53 0.41 -0.40
N ALA A 28 5.43 -0.12 -0.95
CA ALA A 28 4.53 -1.01 -0.23
C ALA A 28 5.26 -2.28 0.23
N LEU A 29 6.13 -2.86 -0.61
CA LEU A 29 6.91 -4.04 -0.25
C LEU A 29 7.89 -3.76 0.90
N VAL A 30 8.65 -2.65 0.81
CA VAL A 30 9.57 -2.24 1.89
C VAL A 30 8.82 -1.99 3.20
N LEU A 31 7.69 -1.28 3.14
CA LEU A 31 6.85 -1.04 4.31
C LEU A 31 6.30 -2.34 4.92
N GLY A 32 5.98 -3.34 4.10
CA GLY A 32 5.52 -4.65 4.56
C GLY A 32 6.60 -5.48 5.21
N VAL A 33 7.83 -5.41 4.71
CA VAL A 33 8.98 -6.04 5.34
C VAL A 33 9.26 -5.37 6.69
N MET A 34 9.23 -4.04 6.74
CA MET A 34 9.41 -3.28 7.98
C MET A 34 8.30 -3.58 9.00
N SER A 35 7.04 -3.70 8.57
CA SER A 35 5.93 -4.04 9.47
C SER A 35 6.06 -5.46 10.03
N THR A 36 6.51 -6.41 9.21
CA THR A 36 6.76 -7.78 9.64
C THR A 36 7.90 -7.84 10.65
N ILE A 37 9.01 -7.14 10.41
CA ILE A 37 10.14 -7.07 11.34
C ILE A 37 9.71 -6.45 12.67
N ALA A 38 8.95 -5.36 12.63
CA ALA A 38 8.42 -4.74 13.84
C ALA A 38 7.51 -5.70 14.61
N THR A 39 6.69 -6.49 13.91
CA THR A 39 5.78 -7.48 14.52
C THR A 39 6.54 -8.61 15.19
N VAL A 40 7.59 -9.12 14.53
CA VAL A 40 8.47 -10.17 15.10
C VAL A 40 9.28 -9.66 16.31
N GLN A 41 9.60 -8.37 16.35
CA GLN A 41 10.29 -7.74 17.49
C GLN A 41 9.35 -7.35 18.64
N ASP A 42 8.04 -7.63 18.56
CA ASP A 42 7.04 -7.25 19.57
C ASP A 42 7.09 -5.74 19.93
N TRP A 43 7.42 -4.88 18.95
CA TRP A 43 7.47 -3.42 19.12
C TRP A 43 6.06 -2.80 19.19
N TYR A 44 5.26 -3.24 20.15
CA TYR A 44 3.96 -2.65 20.46
C TYR A 44 4.16 -1.24 21.04
N PRO A 45 3.47 -0.17 20.56
CA PRO A 45 2.44 -0.11 19.52
C PRO A 45 2.93 0.32 18.11
N TYR A 46 4.24 0.55 17.94
CA TYR A 46 4.83 1.04 16.68
C TYR A 46 4.55 0.14 15.47
N THR A 47 4.40 -1.17 15.70
CA THR A 47 3.94 -2.16 14.71
C THR A 47 2.66 -1.75 14.02
N MET A 48 1.67 -1.29 14.78
CA MET A 48 0.34 -0.96 14.26
C MET A 48 0.39 0.34 13.43
N PHE A 49 1.17 1.32 13.87
CA PHE A 49 1.37 2.58 13.14
C PHE A 49 2.11 2.42 11.82
N ILE A 50 3.01 1.44 11.70
CA ILE A 50 3.71 1.14 10.43
C ILE A 50 2.83 0.24 9.53
N SER A 51 2.07 -0.68 10.12
CA SER A 51 1.25 -1.63 9.35
C SER A 51 -0.01 -0.99 8.74
N LEU A 52 -0.59 0.03 9.38
CA LEU A 52 -1.74 0.77 8.84
C LEU A 52 -1.47 1.47 7.50
N PRO A 53 -0.46 2.35 7.37
CA PRO A 53 -0.16 3.01 6.10
C PRO A 53 0.30 2.01 5.04
N PHE A 54 1.00 0.95 5.44
CA PHE A 54 1.33 -0.18 4.56
C PHE A 54 0.07 -0.81 3.95
N CYS A 55 -0.90 -1.21 4.78
CA CYS A 55 -2.13 -1.84 4.31
C CYS A 55 -2.94 -0.89 3.42
N LEU A 56 -3.02 0.41 3.75
CA LEU A 56 -3.71 1.40 2.92
C LEU A 56 -3.08 1.54 1.53
N ILE A 57 -1.76 1.58 1.44
CA ILE A 57 -1.03 1.63 0.15
C ILE A 57 -1.32 0.37 -0.67
N TRP A 58 -1.36 -0.80 -0.04
CA TRP A 58 -1.70 -2.05 -0.72
C TRP A 58 -3.17 -2.13 -1.16
N VAL A 59 -4.11 -1.60 -0.37
CA VAL A 59 -5.52 -1.48 -0.80
C VAL A 59 -5.61 -0.58 -2.04
N TYR A 60 -4.90 0.55 -2.04
CA TYR A 60 -4.85 1.44 -3.21
C TYR A 60 -4.25 0.74 -4.43
N CYS A 61 -3.13 0.04 -4.26
CA CYS A 61 -2.50 -0.72 -5.33
C CYS A 61 -3.41 -1.86 -5.86
N ALA A 62 -4.09 -2.58 -4.97
CA ALA A 62 -5.02 -3.64 -5.33
C ALA A 62 -6.26 -3.10 -6.05
N TRP A 63 -6.69 -1.88 -5.72
CA TRP A 63 -7.76 -1.19 -6.42
C TRP A 63 -7.38 -0.89 -7.87
N LEU A 64 -6.15 -0.42 -8.10
CA LEU A 64 -5.65 -0.08 -9.43
C LEU A 64 -5.42 -1.33 -10.32
N HIS A 65 -4.98 -2.44 -9.72
CA HIS A 65 -4.71 -3.69 -10.42
C HIS A 65 -5.90 -4.66 -10.50
N THR A 66 -7.05 -4.32 -9.89
CA THR A 66 -8.29 -5.13 -9.85
C THR A 66 -8.14 -6.52 -9.21
N GLU A 67 -7.12 -6.71 -8.37
CA GLU A 67 -6.85 -7.96 -7.68
C GLU A 67 -7.76 -8.10 -6.44
N ARG A 68 -8.86 -8.84 -6.59
CA ARG A 68 -9.90 -8.95 -5.54
C ARG A 68 -9.37 -9.51 -4.22
N GLN A 69 -8.58 -10.58 -4.25
CA GLN A 69 -8.10 -11.25 -3.04
C GLN A 69 -7.20 -10.33 -2.19
N LEU A 70 -6.26 -9.66 -2.84
CA LEU A 70 -5.30 -8.75 -2.23
C LEU A 70 -5.96 -7.51 -1.62
N LYS A 71 -7.05 -7.04 -2.23
CA LYS A 71 -7.88 -5.95 -1.71
C LYS A 71 -8.55 -6.35 -0.40
N TYR A 72 -9.25 -7.49 -0.37
CA TYR A 72 -9.98 -7.91 0.82
C TYR A 72 -9.06 -8.22 2.00
N ILE A 73 -7.91 -8.86 1.75
CA ILE A 73 -6.99 -9.21 2.84
C ILE A 73 -6.38 -7.97 3.50
N ASN A 74 -6.00 -6.95 2.71
CA ASN A 74 -5.45 -5.71 3.27
C ASN A 74 -6.51 -4.84 3.95
N ILE A 75 -7.79 -4.93 3.53
CA ILE A 75 -8.90 -4.30 4.25
C ILE A 75 -9.09 -4.98 5.61
N ILE A 76 -9.11 -6.31 5.65
CA ILE A 76 -9.24 -7.07 6.92
C ILE A 76 -8.07 -6.75 7.84
N PHE A 77 -6.84 -6.74 7.34
CA PHE A 77 -5.67 -6.37 8.14
C PHE A 77 -5.77 -4.94 8.66
N SER A 78 -6.19 -3.97 7.83
CA SER A 78 -6.41 -2.59 8.28
C SER A 78 -7.40 -2.52 9.44
N VAL A 79 -8.52 -3.25 9.35
CA VAL A 79 -9.54 -3.31 10.43
C VAL A 79 -8.96 -3.93 11.70
N LEU A 80 -8.18 -5.01 11.60
CA LEU A 80 -7.52 -5.64 12.75
C LEU A 80 -6.50 -4.72 13.42
N TYR A 81 -5.70 -3.97 12.65
CA TYR A 81 -4.77 -3.00 13.19
C TYR A 81 -5.49 -1.82 13.87
N ILE A 82 -6.57 -1.31 13.28
CA ILE A 82 -7.41 -0.28 13.91
C ILE A 82 -8.00 -0.80 15.23
N TYR A 83 -8.51 -2.03 15.25
CA TYR A 83 -9.01 -2.66 16.48
C TYR A 83 -7.92 -2.77 17.56
N GLY A 84 -6.70 -3.18 17.19
CA GLY A 84 -5.55 -3.23 18.10
C GLY A 84 -5.20 -1.86 18.69
N ILE A 85 -5.22 -0.81 17.88
CA ILE A 85 -4.98 0.57 18.33
C ILE A 85 -6.10 1.03 19.28
N ILE A 86 -7.36 0.83 18.92
CA ILE A 86 -8.50 1.20 19.79
C ILE A 86 -8.40 0.48 21.13
N ARG A 87 -8.07 -0.82 21.12
CA ARG A 87 -7.93 -1.63 22.32
C ARG A 87 -6.73 -1.18 23.16
N TYR A 88 -5.63 -0.73 22.55
CA TYR A 88 -4.50 -0.12 23.25
C TYR A 88 -4.95 1.13 24.02
N PHE A 89 -5.63 2.06 23.36
CA PHE A 89 -6.14 3.29 23.98
C PHE A 89 -7.28 3.10 24.99
N LEU A 90 -7.95 1.94 25.01
CA LEU A 90 -9.06 1.64 25.93
C LEU A 90 -8.65 0.82 27.16
N ILE A 91 -7.53 0.09 27.09
CA ILE A 91 -7.05 -0.79 28.16
C ILE A 91 -5.84 -0.23 28.90
N GLU A 92 -5.04 0.65 28.26
CA GLU A 92 -4.19 1.62 28.96
C GLU A 92 -4.97 2.91 29.26
#